data_AF-A0A126RTJ9-F1
#
_entry.id   AF-A0A126RTJ9-F1
#
_cell.length_a   1.000
_cell.length_b   1.000
_cell.length_c   1.000
_cell.angle_alpha   90.00
_cell.angle_beta   90.00
_cell.angle_gamma   90.00
#
_symmetry.space_group_name_H-M   'P 1'
#
loop_
_entity.id
_entity.type
_entity.pdbx_description
1 polymer ?
#
loop_
_entity_poly.entity_id
_entity_poly.type
_entity_poly.pdbx_seq_one_letter_code
_entity_poly.pdbx_strand_id
1 'polypeptide(L)'
;MSQITVISGPERRRVWSDQQKRELVAAVSAPGANVAEIARRADLRPNQIYRWRRQMGQAAQGFAEVQVQADPVPVIGSAITVEFERAIVRIPAGASPGLVSAVLRSVKP
;
A
#
# COMPACT_ATOMS: atom_id res chain seq x y z
N MET A 1 -54.30 -30.48 -5.45
CA MET A 1 -53.91 -29.62 -4.30
C MET A 1 -52.53 -30.07 -3.86
N SER A 2 -51.49 -29.28 -4.11
CA SER A 2 -50.09 -29.66 -3.88
C SER A 2 -49.74 -29.53 -2.40
N GLN A 3 -49.42 -30.66 -1.77
CA GLN A 3 -48.99 -30.73 -0.38
C GLN A 3 -47.52 -30.30 -0.28
N ILE A 4 -47.25 -29.23 0.46
CA ILE A 4 -45.89 -28.75 0.74
C ILE A 4 -45.53 -29.22 2.15
N THR A 5 -44.58 -30.15 2.25
CA THR A 5 -44.05 -30.62 3.53
C THR A 5 -42.88 -29.75 3.95
N VAL A 6 -43.07 -28.94 4.98
CA VAL A 6 -42.02 -28.12 5.60
C VAL A 6 -41.30 -28.97 6.65
N ILE A 7 -40.00 -29.21 6.43
CA ILE A 7 -39.13 -29.92 7.37
C ILE A 7 -38.51 -28.90 8.31
N SER A 8 -39.12 -28.67 9.47
CA SER A 8 -38.60 -27.79 10.52
C SER A 8 -37.51 -28.50 11.35
N GLY A 9 -36.30 -28.57 10.80
CA GLY A 9 -35.08 -28.87 11.57
C GLY A 9 -34.35 -27.59 12.00
N PRO A 10 -33.39 -27.65 12.94
CA PRO A 10 -32.52 -26.51 13.23
C PRO A 10 -31.93 -26.01 11.92
N GLU A 11 -32.09 -24.72 11.65
CA GLU A 11 -31.90 -24.08 10.34
C GLU A 11 -30.66 -24.61 9.60
N ARG A 12 -30.88 -25.56 8.68
CA ARG A 12 -29.83 -26.45 8.14
C ARG A 12 -28.86 -25.74 7.21
N ARG A 13 -29.10 -24.47 6.90
CA ARG A 13 -28.19 -23.58 6.17
C ARG A 13 -27.98 -22.33 6.99
N ARG A 14 -26.81 -22.23 7.61
CA ARG A 14 -26.33 -21.00 8.22
C ARG A 14 -26.49 -19.84 7.24
N VAL A 15 -27.38 -18.91 7.56
CA VAL A 15 -27.56 -17.69 6.80
C VAL A 15 -26.48 -16.71 7.23
N TRP A 16 -25.65 -16.29 6.27
CA TRP A 16 -24.59 -15.32 6.52
C TRP A 16 -25.12 -13.92 6.30
N SER A 17 -25.12 -13.09 7.34
CA SER A 17 -25.40 -11.67 7.20
C SER A 17 -24.27 -10.99 6.43
N ASP A 18 -24.55 -9.87 5.77
CA ASP A 18 -23.51 -9.15 5.02
C ASP A 18 -22.39 -8.62 5.92
N GLN A 19 -22.71 -8.34 7.19
CA GLN A 19 -21.72 -8.01 8.22
C GLN A 19 -20.76 -9.19 8.46
N GLN A 20 -21.28 -10.39 8.68
CA GLN A 20 -20.45 -11.58 8.92
C GLN A 20 -19.59 -11.94 7.69
N LYS A 21 -20.14 -11.77 6.48
CA LYS A 21 -19.36 -11.96 5.25
C LYS A 21 -18.21 -10.96 5.19
N ARG A 22 -18.44 -9.69 5.54
CA ARG A 22 -17.41 -8.64 5.55
C ARG A 22 -16.32 -8.91 6.58
N GLU A 23 -16.69 -9.35 7.78
CA GLU A 23 -15.74 -9.74 8.83
C GLU A 23 -14.82 -10.88 8.37
N LEU A 24 -15.39 -11.93 7.76
CA LEU A 24 -14.61 -13.03 7.22
C LEU A 24 -13.70 -12.59 6.06
N VAL A 25 -14.21 -11.76 5.15
CA VAL A 25 -13.40 -11.21 4.04
C VAL A 25 -12.26 -10.34 4.57
N ALA A 26 -12.50 -9.52 5.60
CA ALA A 26 -11.46 -8.73 6.25
C ALA A 26 -10.40 -9.62 6.93
N ALA A 27 -10.85 -10.65 7.67
CA ALA A 27 -9.96 -11.59 8.34
C ALA A 27 -9.02 -12.33 7.37
N VAL A 28 -9.52 -12.74 6.19
CA VAL A 28 -8.67 -13.37 5.16
C VAL A 28 -7.81 -12.39 4.35
N SER A 29 -8.08 -11.09 4.46
CA SER A 29 -7.33 -10.04 3.76
C SER A 29 -6.16 -9.49 4.59
N ALA A 30 -6.04 -9.89 5.86
CA ALA A 30 -4.92 -9.52 6.69
C ALA A 30 -3.59 -10.15 6.19
N PRO A 31 -2.45 -9.43 6.30
CA PRO A 31 -1.15 -9.99 5.97
C PRO A 31 -0.87 -11.29 6.75
N GLY A 32 -0.48 -12.35 6.05
CA GLY A 32 -0.21 -13.66 6.66
C GLY A 32 -1.45 -14.51 6.97
N ALA A 33 -2.65 -14.06 6.61
CA ALA A 33 -3.87 -14.84 6.82
C ALA A 33 -3.92 -16.11 5.95
N ASN A 34 -4.32 -17.24 6.57
CA ASN A 34 -4.54 -18.50 5.86
C ASN A 34 -6.04 -18.70 5.56
N VAL A 35 -6.42 -18.53 4.29
CA VAL A 35 -7.81 -18.65 3.82
C VAL A 35 -8.40 -20.03 4.12
N ALA A 36 -7.63 -21.11 3.95
CA ALA A 36 -8.12 -22.48 4.15
C ALA A 36 -8.37 -22.77 5.64
N GLU A 37 -7.53 -22.25 6.52
CA GLU A 37 -7.73 -22.36 7.96
C GLU A 37 -8.95 -21.56 8.43
N ILE A 38 -9.07 -20.31 8.01
CA ILE A 38 -10.20 -19.44 8.37
C ILE A 38 -11.52 -20.03 7.85
N ALA A 39 -11.51 -20.56 6.62
CA ALA A 39 -12.68 -21.23 6.05
C ALA A 39 -13.07 -22.48 6.85
N ARG A 40 -12.11 -23.33 7.25
CA ARG A 40 -12.38 -24.51 8.09
C ARG A 40 -12.98 -24.14 9.44
N ARG A 41 -12.44 -23.12 10.12
CA ARG A 41 -12.97 -22.63 11.41
C ARG A 41 -14.40 -22.11 11.28
N ALA A 42 -14.75 -21.56 10.12
CA ALA A 42 -16.08 -21.04 9.82
C ALA A 42 -17.06 -22.08 9.24
N ASP A 43 -16.63 -23.34 9.06
CA ASP A 43 -17.34 -24.40 8.33
C ASP A 43 -17.74 -23.97 6.90
N LEU A 44 -16.80 -23.32 6.22
CA LEU A 44 -16.94 -22.78 4.87
C LEU A 44 -15.96 -23.42 3.90
N ARG A 45 -16.34 -23.42 2.62
CA ARG A 45 -15.40 -23.67 1.53
C ARG A 45 -14.69 -22.36 1.18
N PRO A 46 -13.36 -22.34 0.97
CA PRO A 46 -12.62 -21.15 0.55
C PRO A 46 -13.22 -20.42 -0.66
N ASN A 47 -13.80 -21.16 -1.61
CA ASN A 47 -14.49 -20.62 -2.79
C ASN A 47 -15.63 -19.65 -2.44
N GLN A 48 -16.31 -19.85 -1.31
CA GLN A 48 -17.38 -18.96 -0.87
C GLN A 48 -16.82 -17.59 -0.45
N ILE A 49 -15.67 -17.58 0.24
CA ILE A 49 -14.98 -16.35 0.65
C ILE A 49 -14.46 -15.60 -0.59
N TYR A 50 -13.88 -16.29 -1.57
CA TYR A 50 -13.47 -15.66 -2.84
C TYR A 50 -14.63 -15.06 -3.61
N ARG A 51 -15.79 -15.74 -3.63
CA ARG A 51 -17.01 -15.20 -4.24
C ARG A 51 -17.44 -13.91 -3.54
N TRP A 52 -17.48 -13.89 -2.21
CA TRP A 52 -17.82 -12.69 -1.44
C TRP A 52 -16.82 -11.55 -1.68
N ARG A 53 -15.52 -11.86 -1.73
CA ARG A 53 -14.49 -10.87 -2.07
C ARG A 53 -14.74 -10.23 -3.43
N ARG A 54 -15.12 -11.02 -4.45
CA ARG A 54 -15.48 -10.48 -5.78
C ARG A 54 -16.75 -9.64 -5.74
N GLN A 55 -17.79 -10.09 -5.04
CA GLN A 55 -19.05 -9.35 -4.92
C GLN A 55 -18.86 -8.00 -4.20
N MET A 56 -18.01 -7.95 -3.17
CA MET A 56 -17.69 -6.72 -2.44
C MET A 56 -16.71 -5.83 -3.21
N GLY A 57 -15.75 -6.42 -3.91
CA GLY A 57 -14.78 -5.69 -4.75
C GLY A 57 -15.38 -5.11 -6.03
N GLN A 58 -16.45 -5.69 -6.57
CA GLN A 58 -17.21 -5.12 -7.69
C GLN A 58 -17.85 -3.77 -7.32
N ALA A 59 -18.24 -3.55 -6.05
CA ALA A 59 -18.67 -2.24 -5.57
C ALA A 59 -17.51 -1.23 -5.46
N ALA A 60 -16.26 -1.70 -5.41
CA ALA A 60 -15.05 -0.91 -5.31
C ALA A 60 -14.30 -0.77 -6.64
N GLN A 61 -14.89 -1.17 -7.78
CA GLN A 61 -14.30 -0.94 -9.12
C GLN A 61 -14.40 0.54 -9.57
N GLY A 62 -14.24 1.47 -8.63
CA GLY A 62 -13.74 2.80 -8.96
C GLY A 62 -12.23 2.73 -9.06
N PHE A 63 -11.63 3.54 -9.93
CA PHE A 63 -10.19 3.72 -9.98
C PHE A 63 -9.66 4.09 -8.59
N ALA A 64 -8.84 3.22 -7.99
CA ALA A 64 -8.05 3.59 -6.84
C ALA A 64 -6.88 4.44 -7.35
N GLU A 65 -6.97 5.76 -7.15
CA GLU A 65 -5.88 6.68 -7.46
C GLU A 65 -4.65 6.26 -6.64
N VAL A 66 -3.65 5.72 -7.33
CA VAL A 66 -2.36 5.43 -6.72
C VAL A 66 -1.69 6.78 -6.47
N GLN A 67 -1.68 7.22 -5.22
CA GLN A 67 -0.86 8.35 -4.82
C GLN A 67 0.61 7.91 -4.87
N VAL A 68 1.27 8.22 -5.98
CA VAL A 68 2.72 8.11 -6.09
C VAL A 68 3.31 9.24 -5.24
N GLN A 69 3.72 8.91 -4.02
CA GLN A 69 4.58 9.79 -3.26
C GLN A 69 5.92 9.85 -3.99
N ALA A 70 6.22 10.99 -4.60
CA ALA A 70 7.50 11.18 -5.26
C ALA A 70 8.62 10.95 -4.25
N ASP A 71 9.56 10.06 -4.58
CA ASP A 71 10.81 9.95 -3.83
C ASP A 71 11.44 11.35 -3.75
N PRO A 72 12.04 11.74 -2.60
CA PRO A 72 12.71 13.02 -2.50
C PRO A 72 13.81 13.05 -3.56
N VAL A 73 13.59 13.86 -4.59
CA VAL A 73 14.59 14.09 -5.63
C VAL A 73 15.83 14.61 -4.91
N PRO A 74 16.98 13.92 -4.99
CA PRO A 74 18.19 14.44 -4.38
C PRO A 74 18.44 15.80 -5.03
N VAL A 75 18.53 16.85 -4.22
CA VAL A 75 18.88 18.19 -4.69
C VAL A 75 20.34 18.13 -5.13
N ILE A 76 20.57 17.78 -6.39
CA ILE A 76 21.90 17.84 -7.01
C ILE A 76 22.13 19.31 -7.37
N GLY A 77 22.62 20.07 -6.41
CA GLY A 77 22.95 21.48 -6.55
C GLY A 77 24.10 21.87 -5.62
N SER A 78 24.87 22.89 -6.03
CA SER A 78 25.84 23.51 -5.13
C SER A 78 25.10 24.28 -4.04
N ALA A 79 25.44 24.02 -2.78
CA ALA A 79 24.93 24.77 -1.64
C ALA A 79 25.41 26.23 -1.67
N ILE A 80 26.60 26.46 -2.23
CA ILE A 80 27.21 27.79 -2.35
C ILE A 80 27.85 27.92 -3.73
N THR A 81 27.60 29.04 -4.41
CA THR A 81 28.30 29.42 -5.63
C THR A 81 29.05 30.72 -5.36
N VAL A 82 30.36 30.73 -5.59
CA VAL A 82 31.22 31.90 -5.46
C VAL A 82 31.70 32.29 -6.85
N GLU A 83 31.39 33.49 -7.29
CA GLU A 83 31.86 34.04 -8.57
C GLU A 83 33.10 34.91 -8.34
N PHE A 84 34.16 34.62 -9.10
CA PHE A 84 35.41 35.38 -9.18
C PHE A 84 35.53 35.95 -10.60
N GLU A 85 36.35 36.99 -10.81
CA GLU A 85 36.52 37.64 -12.12
C GLU A 85 36.89 36.68 -13.26
N ARG A 86 37.53 35.54 -12.94
CA ARG A 86 38.00 34.55 -13.90
C ARG A 86 37.50 33.13 -13.66
N ALA A 87 36.68 32.89 -12.64
CA ALA A 87 36.25 31.54 -12.28
C ALA A 87 34.93 31.53 -11.50
N ILE A 88 34.16 30.45 -11.64
CA ILE A 88 32.97 30.19 -10.81
C ILE A 88 33.24 28.92 -10.00
N VAL A 89 33.22 29.06 -8.67
CA VAL A 89 33.42 27.95 -7.73
C VAL A 89 32.06 27.49 -7.21
N ARG A 90 31.69 26.24 -7.49
CA ARG A 90 30.44 25.61 -7.03
C ARG A 90 30.75 24.59 -5.94
N ILE A 91 30.22 24.82 -4.74
CA ILE A 91 30.49 24.01 -3.55
C ILE A 91 29.23 23.21 -3.21
N PRO A 92 29.23 21.87 -3.36
CA PRO A 92 28.11 21.02 -2.93
C PRO A 92 28.02 20.94 -1.40
N ALA A 93 26.83 20.64 -0.87
CA ALA A 93 26.59 20.55 0.58
C ALA A 93 27.49 19.52 1.30
N GLY A 94 27.96 18.49 0.58
CA GLY A 94 28.88 17.46 1.10
C GLY A 94 30.36 17.77 0.92
N ALA A 95 30.75 18.96 0.47
CA ALA A 95 32.15 19.30 0.24
C ALA A 95 32.93 19.36 1.56
N SER A 96 34.09 18.70 1.60
CA SER A 96 34.99 18.77 2.74
C SER A 96 35.52 20.21 2.94
N PRO A 97 35.45 20.78 4.17
CA PRO A 97 35.93 22.13 4.46
C PRO A 97 37.39 22.37 4.06
N GLY A 98 38.23 21.34 4.12
CA GLY A 98 39.64 21.42 3.72
C GLY A 98 39.83 21.59 2.22
N LEU A 99 39.03 20.87 1.41
CA LEU A 99 39.06 20.98 -0.04
C LEU A 99 38.52 22.34 -0.51
N VAL A 100 37.44 22.81 0.11
CA VAL A 100 36.87 24.15 -0.18
C VAL A 100 37.91 25.24 0.11
N SER A 101 38.56 25.17 1.27
CA SER A 101 39.59 26.15 1.68
C SER A 101 40.81 26.14 0.77
N ALA A 102 41.24 24.95 0.31
CA ALA A 102 42.36 24.81 -0.62
C ALA A 102 42.04 25.44 -1.99
N VAL A 103 40.84 25.16 -2.53
CA VAL A 103 40.39 25.72 -3.82
C VAL A 103 40.26 27.23 -3.73
N LEU A 104 39.58 27.76 -2.72
CA LEU A 104 39.40 29.21 -2.55
C LEU A 104 40.74 29.95 -2.36
N ARG A 105 41.75 29.32 -1.74
CA ARG A 105 43.09 29.91 -1.63
C ARG A 105 43.87 29.88 -2.95
N SER A 106 43.61 28.89 -3.80
CA SER A 106 44.25 28.76 -5.12
C SER A 106 43.65 29.71 -6.16
N VAL A 107 42.36 30.04 -6.01
CA VAL A 107 41.67 31.05 -6.81
C VAL A 107 42.00 32.41 -6.21
N LYS A 108 43.17 32.93 -6.60
CA LYS A 108 43.59 34.29 -6.29
C LYS A 108 42.59 35.27 -6.95
N PRO A 109 42.17 36.35 -6.27
CA PRO A 109 41.40 37.43 -6.91
C PRO A 109 42.19 38.03 -8.09
#